data_AF-A0A7G9YTP5-F1
#
_entry.id   AF-A0A7G9YTP5-F1
#
_cell.length_a   1.000
_cell.length_b   1.000
_cell.length_c   1.000
_cell.angle_alpha   90.00
_cell.angle_beta   90.00
_cell.angle_gamma   90.00
#
_symmetry.space_group_name_H-M   'P 1'
#
loop_
_entity.id
_entity.type
_entity.pdbx_description
1 polymer ?
#
loop_
_entity_poly.entity_id
_entity_poly.type
_entity_poly.pdbx_seq_one_letter_code
_entity_poly.pdbx_strand_id
1 'polypeptide(L)'
;MCFIACPDPKDVGLELEIISEKLQKEGIDPFIAVRERAYGEDIFCTKICGRIIESMFCIVLLNDAKSNKSAESIPNPNVYYEYGLMTAMKKEIIPLQHSEHNLAFNIQGLETIKYTNENLVDELEKAIKKTLAIIEMTRETEQVEIESDLYTRKIFWMLESKGFTRLSRAYYRDSLLEASDNTVFMKYTDYENNPIFIVIVKDNEMTLDVIGGLKVISSRIEKIKYRNEIELSNFEKEVSIGGQFTLTGEEIISRRKRIDYRRVSEISDQLKKLEKSTFLVLVTEGFSEIDKIKAAHKSIKFESKPKLEIWDSKKINQLIIEEGLEI
;
A
#
# COMPACT_ATOMS: atom_id res chain seq x y z
N MET A 1 10.46 17.61 -20.00
CA MET A 1 11.08 18.88 -19.54
C MET A 1 12.04 18.59 -18.40
N CYS A 2 13.19 19.26 -18.37
CA CYS A 2 14.17 19.24 -17.27
C CYS A 2 14.34 20.66 -16.73
N PHE A 3 14.28 20.83 -15.40
CA PHE A 3 14.50 22.13 -14.77
C PHE A 3 15.98 22.33 -14.44
N ILE A 4 16.55 23.47 -14.79
CA ILE A 4 17.95 23.80 -14.58
C ILE A 4 18.08 25.01 -13.64
N ALA A 5 18.63 24.77 -12.45
CA ALA A 5 19.07 25.79 -11.51
C ALA A 5 20.55 26.10 -11.74
N CYS A 6 20.88 27.37 -11.95
CA CYS A 6 22.25 27.79 -12.22
C CYS A 6 22.56 29.20 -11.69
N PRO A 7 23.85 29.55 -11.50
CA PRO A 7 24.27 30.92 -11.27
C PRO A 7 23.95 31.83 -12.47
N ASP A 8 24.41 33.08 -12.44
CA ASP A 8 24.16 34.01 -13.56
C ASP A 8 24.59 33.35 -14.89
N PRO A 9 23.72 33.31 -15.91
CA PRO A 9 24.02 32.70 -17.21
C PRO A 9 25.29 33.23 -17.87
N LYS A 10 25.76 34.44 -17.50
CA LYS A 10 27.03 34.99 -17.98
C LYS A 10 28.25 34.24 -17.43
N ASP A 11 28.14 33.64 -16.26
CA ASP A 11 29.23 32.92 -15.58
C ASP A 11 29.32 31.45 -16.02
N VAL A 12 28.20 30.85 -16.46
CA VAL A 12 28.08 29.43 -16.80
C VAL A 12 27.50 29.18 -18.20
N GLY A 13 27.71 30.13 -19.12
CA GLY A 13 27.06 30.13 -20.43
C GLY A 13 27.38 28.91 -21.28
N LEU A 14 28.65 28.51 -21.33
CA LEU A 14 29.12 27.33 -22.07
C LEU A 14 28.53 26.04 -21.51
N GLU A 15 28.49 25.91 -20.18
CA GLU A 15 27.92 24.73 -19.54
C GLU A 15 26.42 24.63 -19.82
N LEU A 16 25.69 25.75 -19.77
CA LEU A 16 24.26 25.78 -20.10
C LEU A 16 23.98 25.41 -21.56
N GLU A 17 24.83 25.83 -22.50
CA GLU A 17 24.71 25.45 -23.91
C GLU A 17 24.92 23.94 -24.09
N ILE A 18 25.99 23.39 -23.51
CA ILE A 18 26.28 21.95 -23.55
C ILE A 18 25.14 21.14 -22.92
N ILE A 19 24.66 21.57 -21.75
CA ILE A 19 23.55 20.90 -21.06
C ILE A 19 22.28 20.92 -21.91
N SER A 20 21.94 22.09 -22.46
CA SER A 20 20.74 22.24 -23.28
C SER A 20 20.80 21.39 -24.55
N GLU A 21 21.95 21.36 -25.25
CA GLU A 21 22.13 20.54 -26.44
C GLU A 21 21.98 19.05 -26.13
N LYS A 22 22.57 18.58 -25.03
CA LYS A 22 22.48 17.17 -24.62
C LYS A 22 21.06 16.78 -24.23
N LEU A 23 20.35 17.62 -23.47
CA LEU A 23 18.95 17.36 -23.13
C LEU A 23 18.06 17.31 -24.38
N GLN A 24 18.26 18.24 -25.32
CA GLN A 24 17.48 18.27 -26.57
C GLN A 24 17.73 17.05 -27.45
N LYS A 25 18.95 16.50 -27.49
CA LYS A 25 19.27 15.25 -28.20
C LYS A 25 18.48 14.06 -27.65
N GLU A 26 18.19 14.06 -26.35
CA GLU A 26 17.34 13.06 -25.68
C GLU A 26 15.84 13.42 -25.75
N GLY A 27 15.45 14.44 -26.51
CA GLY A 27 14.06 14.89 -26.63
C GLY A 27 13.52 15.61 -25.40
N ILE A 28 14.40 16.11 -24.51
CA ILE A 28 14.05 16.73 -23.25
C ILE A 28 14.18 18.25 -23.37
N ASP A 29 13.08 18.96 -23.16
CA ASP A 29 13.07 20.43 -23.18
C ASP A 29 13.73 21.02 -21.91
N PRO A 30 14.82 21.82 -22.03
CA PRO A 30 15.49 22.45 -20.89
C PRO A 30 14.79 23.75 -20.46
N PHE A 31 14.44 23.85 -19.18
CA PHE A 31 13.89 25.05 -18.57
C PHE A 31 14.94 25.71 -17.65
N ILE A 32 15.43 26.90 -17.99
CA ILE A 32 16.50 27.59 -17.24
C ILE A 32 15.91 28.70 -16.36
N ALA A 33 16.05 28.55 -15.03
CA ALA A 33 15.43 29.43 -14.04
C ALA A 33 15.76 30.93 -14.20
N VAL A 34 16.98 31.25 -14.65
CA VAL A 34 17.47 32.64 -14.70
C VAL A 34 17.07 33.38 -16.00
N ARG A 35 16.87 32.66 -17.12
CA ARG A 35 16.54 33.28 -18.43
C ARG A 35 15.12 33.82 -18.51
N GLU A 36 14.19 33.34 -17.68
CA GLU A 36 12.79 33.77 -17.68
C GLU A 36 12.45 34.84 -16.63
N ARG A 37 13.44 35.45 -15.96
CA ARG A 37 13.20 36.53 -15.01
C ARG A 37 12.86 37.83 -15.75
N ALA A 38 11.57 38.15 -15.88
CA ALA A 38 11.15 39.49 -16.23
C ALA A 38 11.57 40.46 -15.10
N TYR A 39 12.27 41.54 -15.45
CA TYR A 39 12.70 42.56 -14.48
C TYR A 39 11.47 43.19 -13.79
N GLY A 40 11.34 43.03 -12.48
CA GLY A 40 10.40 43.79 -11.64
C GLY A 40 9.11 43.10 -11.19
N GLU A 41 8.92 41.80 -11.45
CA GLU A 41 7.78 41.03 -10.90
C GLU A 41 8.22 40.01 -9.85
N ASP A 42 7.39 39.80 -8.82
CA ASP A 42 7.49 38.68 -7.88
C ASP A 42 7.17 37.37 -8.63
N ILE A 43 8.17 36.84 -9.33
CA ILE A 43 8.09 35.59 -10.13
C ILE A 43 8.21 34.34 -9.23
N PHE A 44 8.37 34.54 -7.92
CA PHE A 44 8.56 33.48 -6.95
C PHE A 44 7.25 32.75 -6.58
N CYS A 45 7.39 31.46 -6.25
CA CYS A 45 6.33 30.49 -5.89
C CYS A 45 5.41 29.97 -7.01
N THR A 46 5.00 30.74 -8.02
CA THR A 46 4.05 30.20 -9.04
C THR A 46 4.75 29.64 -10.27
N LYS A 47 5.76 30.32 -10.82
CA LYS A 47 6.43 29.87 -12.06
C LYS A 47 7.58 28.90 -11.78
N ILE A 48 8.49 29.21 -10.86
CA ILE A 48 9.65 28.35 -10.55
C ILE A 48 9.21 27.04 -9.88
N CYS A 49 8.41 27.09 -8.81
CA CYS A 49 7.95 25.88 -8.12
C CYS A 49 7.07 25.02 -9.03
N GLY A 50 6.19 25.63 -9.82
CA GLY A 50 5.38 24.91 -10.82
C GLY A 50 6.25 24.17 -11.84
N ARG A 51 7.30 24.82 -12.36
CA ARG A 51 8.22 24.19 -13.31
C ARG A 51 9.08 23.09 -12.70
N ILE A 52 9.48 23.22 -11.44
CA ILE A 52 10.14 22.13 -10.70
C ILE A 52 9.17 20.95 -10.60
N ILE A 53 7.90 21.18 -10.23
CA ILE A 53 6.87 20.12 -10.14
C ILE A 53 6.64 19.44 -11.49
N GLU A 54 6.53 20.20 -12.58
CA GLU A 54 6.28 19.67 -13.94
C GLU A 54 7.51 18.97 -14.55
N SER A 55 8.72 19.28 -14.06
CA SER A 55 9.95 18.68 -14.58
C SER A 55 10.05 17.18 -14.26
N MET A 56 10.63 16.41 -15.18
CA MET A 56 10.88 14.98 -14.99
C MET A 56 12.02 14.75 -14.00
N PHE A 57 13.07 15.57 -14.11
CA PHE A 57 14.19 15.66 -13.18
C PHE A 57 14.79 17.06 -13.27
N CYS A 58 15.67 17.38 -12.33
CA CYS A 58 16.32 18.67 -12.24
C CYS A 58 17.84 18.53 -12.39
N ILE A 59 18.48 19.53 -12.97
CA ILE A 59 19.94 19.73 -12.95
C ILE A 59 20.22 20.97 -12.12
N VAL A 60 21.20 20.90 -11.22
CA VAL A 60 21.65 22.06 -10.44
C VAL A 60 23.14 22.26 -10.62
N LEU A 61 23.54 23.49 -10.99
CA LEU A 61 24.93 23.90 -11.05
C LEU A 61 25.27 24.61 -9.74
N LEU A 62 25.98 23.93 -8.84
CA LEU A 62 26.37 24.45 -7.54
C LEU A 62 27.67 25.27 -7.59
N ASN A 63 27.94 25.90 -8.73
CA ASN A 63 29.11 26.74 -8.89
C ASN A 63 28.93 28.05 -8.12
N ASP A 64 30.04 28.56 -7.62
CA ASP A 64 30.06 29.89 -7.04
C ASP A 64 29.85 30.95 -8.13
N ALA A 65 29.16 32.03 -7.77
CA ALA A 65 29.00 33.19 -8.62
C ALA A 65 30.17 34.17 -8.41
N LYS A 66 30.59 34.85 -9.47
CA LYS A 66 31.63 35.88 -9.36
C LYS A 66 31.04 37.12 -8.69
N SER A 67 31.61 37.52 -7.55
CA SER A 67 31.23 38.77 -6.88
C SER A 67 31.82 39.96 -7.63
N ASN A 68 30.98 40.92 -8.03
CA ASN A 68 31.45 42.21 -8.58
C ASN A 68 32.14 43.10 -7.53
N LYS A 69 32.14 42.71 -6.24
CA LYS A 69 32.62 43.52 -5.11
C LYS A 69 33.82 42.92 -4.37
N SER A 70 34.14 41.65 -4.59
CA SER A 70 35.24 40.95 -3.94
C SER A 70 35.85 39.94 -4.90
N ALA A 71 37.16 39.67 -4.79
CA ALA A 71 37.83 38.63 -5.58
C ALA A 71 37.47 37.20 -5.15
N GLU A 72 36.55 37.04 -4.19
CA GLU A 72 36.14 35.76 -3.64
C GLU A 72 34.90 35.23 -4.35
N SER A 73 34.92 33.94 -4.66
CA SER A 73 33.78 33.18 -5.18
C SER A 73 32.73 33.01 -4.07
N ILE A 74 31.48 33.37 -4.35
CA ILE A 74 30.38 33.30 -3.36
C ILE A 74 29.29 32.33 -3.85
N PRO A 75 28.81 31.40 -3.00
CA PRO A 75 27.68 30.54 -3.34
C PRO A 75 26.42 31.34 -3.74
N ASN A 76 25.72 30.90 -4.79
CA ASN A 76 24.52 31.60 -5.25
C ASN A 76 23.29 31.25 -4.38
N PRO A 77 22.71 32.20 -3.62
CA PRO A 77 21.62 31.90 -2.71
C PRO A 77 20.34 31.41 -3.43
N ASN A 78 20.10 31.85 -4.67
CA ASN A 78 18.92 31.43 -5.43
C ASN A 78 19.02 29.96 -5.84
N VAL A 79 20.21 29.53 -6.29
CA VAL A 79 20.45 28.13 -6.69
C VAL A 79 20.27 27.20 -5.50
N TYR A 80 20.75 27.59 -4.32
CA TYR A 80 20.61 26.80 -3.10
C TYR A 80 19.16 26.71 -2.63
N TYR A 81 18.40 27.80 -2.77
CA TYR A 81 16.96 27.80 -2.50
C TYR A 81 16.21 26.86 -3.44
N GLU A 82 16.45 26.95 -4.75
CA GLU A 82 15.84 26.08 -5.76
C GLU A 82 16.23 24.61 -5.51
N TYR A 83 17.49 24.33 -5.19
CA TYR A 83 17.95 23.00 -4.81
C TYR A 83 17.22 22.44 -3.57
N GLY A 84 17.03 23.27 -2.54
CA GLY A 84 16.26 22.91 -1.36
C GLY A 84 14.81 22.54 -1.70
N LEU A 85 14.18 23.29 -2.62
CA LEU A 85 12.83 22.97 -3.11
C LEU A 85 12.79 21.65 -3.87
N MET A 86 13.73 21.41 -4.78
CA MET A 86 13.81 20.14 -5.52
C MET A 86 13.92 18.94 -4.56
N THR A 87 14.77 19.07 -3.54
CA THR A 87 14.99 18.04 -2.52
C THR A 87 13.74 17.82 -1.68
N ALA A 88 13.07 18.90 -1.24
CA ALA A 88 11.81 18.82 -0.49
C ALA A 88 10.69 18.13 -1.30
N MET A 89 10.67 18.34 -2.62
CA MET A 89 9.73 17.70 -3.54
C MET A 89 10.15 16.29 -3.97
N LYS A 90 11.26 15.76 -3.43
CA LYS A 90 11.83 14.45 -3.78
C LYS A 90 12.01 14.27 -5.29
N LYS A 91 12.42 15.33 -5.98
CA LYS A 91 12.77 15.24 -7.39
C LYS A 91 14.07 14.48 -7.56
N GLU A 92 14.21 13.78 -8.68
CA GLU A 92 15.51 13.30 -9.13
C GLU A 92 16.37 14.50 -9.53
N ILE A 93 17.55 14.63 -8.94
CA ILE A 93 18.43 15.79 -9.12
C ILE A 93 19.80 15.31 -9.58
N ILE A 94 20.35 15.99 -10.59
CA ILE A 94 21.73 15.86 -11.03
C ILE A 94 22.51 17.08 -10.52
N PRO A 95 23.20 16.97 -9.37
CA PRO A 95 24.01 18.05 -8.84
C PRO A 95 25.38 18.09 -9.52
N LEU A 96 25.67 19.17 -10.24
CA LEU A 96 26.95 19.43 -10.90
C LEU A 96 27.76 20.44 -10.09
N GLN A 97 29.04 20.16 -9.92
CA GLN A 97 29.98 21.04 -9.23
C GLN A 97 31.28 21.14 -10.03
N HIS A 98 31.69 22.36 -10.37
CA HIS A 98 33.01 22.57 -10.95
C HIS A 98 34.11 22.20 -9.94
N SER A 99 35.13 21.44 -10.37
CA SER A 99 36.13 20.84 -9.49
C SER A 99 36.96 21.87 -8.70
N GLU A 100 37.06 23.09 -9.20
CA GLU A 100 37.80 24.19 -8.57
C GLU A 100 36.97 24.93 -7.50
N HIS A 101 35.66 24.69 -7.42
CA HIS A 101 34.78 25.36 -6.48
C HIS A 101 34.51 24.49 -5.26
N ASN A 102 34.35 25.13 -4.10
CA ASN A 102 34.00 24.46 -2.86
C ASN A 102 32.53 24.71 -2.54
N LEU A 103 31.81 23.65 -2.20
CA LEU A 103 30.44 23.79 -1.72
C LEU A 103 30.40 24.46 -0.34
N ALA A 104 29.31 25.16 -0.03
CA ALA A 104 29.08 25.64 1.32
C ALA A 104 29.01 24.47 2.31
N PHE A 105 29.49 24.68 3.54
CA PHE A 105 29.57 23.67 4.60
C PHE A 105 28.29 22.82 4.75
N ASN A 106 27.13 23.46 4.68
CA ASN A 106 25.83 22.84 4.89
C ASN A 106 25.45 21.78 3.84
N ILE A 107 26.09 21.81 2.67
CA ILE A 107 25.82 20.90 1.56
C ILE A 107 27.07 20.16 1.08
N GLN A 108 28.19 20.32 1.79
CA GLN A 108 29.48 19.73 1.44
C GLN A 108 29.47 18.19 1.51
N GLY A 109 28.56 17.61 2.31
CA GLY A 109 28.36 16.17 2.41
C GLY A 109 27.49 15.56 1.30
N LEU A 110 27.02 16.36 0.34
CA LEU A 110 26.22 15.85 -0.78
C LEU A 110 27.11 15.15 -1.82
N GLU A 111 26.58 14.08 -2.40
CA GLU A 111 27.18 13.44 -3.56
C GLU A 111 26.92 14.33 -4.80
N THR A 112 27.95 15.06 -5.22
CA THR A 112 27.92 15.87 -6.44
C THR A 112 28.77 15.25 -7.54
N ILE A 113 28.38 15.49 -8.78
CA ILE A 113 29.17 15.14 -9.96
C ILE A 113 30.18 16.27 -10.17
N LYS A 114 31.44 15.99 -9.83
CA LYS A 114 32.54 16.92 -10.03
C LYS A 114 32.97 16.92 -11.49
N TYR A 115 33.02 18.11 -12.10
CA TYR A 115 33.38 18.26 -13.50
C TYR A 115 34.47 19.32 -13.71
N THR A 116 35.16 19.20 -14.84
CA THR A 116 36.08 20.17 -15.45
C THR A 116 35.55 20.50 -16.85
N ASN A 117 36.10 21.54 -17.48
CA ASN A 117 35.75 21.89 -18.86
C ASN A 117 36.01 20.75 -19.87
N GLU A 118 36.92 19.83 -19.56
CA GLU A 118 37.28 18.72 -20.44
C GLU A 118 36.33 17.52 -20.32
N ASN A 119 35.79 17.25 -19.12
CA ASN A 119 35.01 16.04 -18.84
C ASN A 119 33.50 16.28 -18.66
N LEU A 120 33.04 17.54 -18.66
CA LEU A 120 31.65 17.90 -18.45
C LEU A 120 30.69 17.11 -19.35
N VAL A 121 31.05 16.97 -20.63
CA VAL A 121 30.23 16.28 -21.62
C VAL A 121 30.00 14.81 -21.24
N ASP A 122 31.07 14.11 -20.87
CA ASP A 122 31.03 12.68 -20.55
C ASP A 122 30.29 12.42 -19.23
N GLU A 123 30.58 13.23 -18.20
CA GLU A 123 29.94 13.09 -16.90
C GLU A 123 28.45 13.45 -16.95
N LEU A 124 28.09 14.49 -17.70
CA LEU A 124 26.69 14.85 -17.92
C LEU A 124 25.93 13.75 -18.66
N GLU A 125 26.51 13.16 -19.71
CA GLU A 125 25.85 12.11 -20.48
C GLU A 125 25.61 10.85 -19.62
N LYS A 126 26.59 10.45 -18.81
CA LYS A 126 26.43 9.35 -17.85
C LYS A 126 25.33 9.67 -16.84
N ALA A 127 25.30 10.90 -16.32
CA ALA A 127 24.33 11.33 -15.33
C ALA A 127 22.91 11.29 -15.89
N ILE A 128 22.68 11.88 -17.07
CA ILE A 128 21.37 11.90 -17.72
C ILE A 128 20.88 10.47 -17.98
N LYS A 129 21.73 9.61 -18.55
CA LYS A 129 21.37 8.20 -18.82
C LYS A 129 20.99 7.45 -17.54
N LYS A 130 21.76 7.62 -16.46
CA LYS A 130 21.46 7.01 -15.17
C LYS A 130 20.11 7.50 -14.61
N THR A 131 19.88 8.81 -14.66
CA THR A 131 18.64 9.42 -14.17
C THR A 131 17.43 8.97 -14.99
N LEU A 132 17.53 8.89 -16.31
CA LEU A 132 16.45 8.38 -17.16
C LEU A 132 16.11 6.93 -16.85
N ALA A 133 17.12 6.07 -16.66
CA ALA A 133 16.90 4.67 -16.27
C ALA A 133 16.17 4.55 -14.91
N ILE A 134 16.54 5.37 -13.92
CA ILE A 134 15.85 5.42 -12.62
C ILE A 134 14.38 5.81 -12.81
N ILE A 135 14.12 6.88 -13.58
CA ILE A 135 12.76 7.37 -13.83
C ILE A 135 11.90 6.32 -14.54
N GLU A 136 12.46 5.60 -15.52
CA GLU A 136 11.77 4.52 -16.22
C GLU A 136 11.40 3.38 -15.27
N MET A 137 12.34 2.92 -14.44
CA MET A 137 12.09 1.88 -13.44
C MET A 137 11.02 2.30 -12.42
N THR A 138 11.03 3.55 -11.97
CA THR A 138 10.00 4.07 -11.07
C THR A 138 8.62 4.07 -11.72
N ARG A 139 8.53 4.51 -12.99
CA ARG A 139 7.25 4.52 -13.74
C ARG A 139 6.68 3.13 -13.95
N GLU A 140 7.52 2.15 -14.30
CA GLU A 140 7.09 0.76 -14.45
C GLU A 140 6.54 0.22 -13.12
N THR A 141 7.22 0.50 -12.01
CA THR A 141 6.76 0.08 -10.68
C THR A 141 5.41 0.71 -10.32
N GLU A 142 5.25 2.02 -10.54
CA GLU A 142 3.99 2.73 -10.28
C GLU A 142 2.83 2.21 -11.13
N GLN A 143 3.06 1.89 -12.40
CA GLN A 143 2.02 1.32 -13.27
C GLN A 143 1.56 -0.05 -12.78
N VAL A 144 2.50 -0.92 -12.39
CA VAL A 144 2.19 -2.24 -11.84
C VAL A 144 1.39 -2.13 -10.53
N GLU A 145 1.72 -1.16 -9.67
CA GLU A 145 0.97 -0.91 -8.43
C GLU A 145 -0.47 -0.45 -8.70
N ILE A 146 -0.66 0.47 -9.65
CA ILE A 146 -2.00 0.95 -10.04
C ILE A 146 -2.85 -0.18 -10.62
N GLU A 147 -2.28 -1.01 -11.51
CA GLU A 147 -2.98 -2.17 -12.07
C GLU A 147 -3.33 -3.20 -10.99
N SER A 148 -2.41 -3.45 -10.04
CA SER A 148 -2.66 -4.35 -8.90
C SER A 148 -3.80 -3.85 -8.01
N ASP A 149 -3.87 -2.54 -7.75
CA ASP A 149 -4.94 -1.95 -6.95
C ASP A 149 -6.29 -2.05 -7.68
N LEU A 150 -6.32 -1.76 -8.99
CA LEU A 150 -7.53 -1.89 -9.79
C LEU A 150 -8.03 -3.34 -9.84
N TYR A 151 -7.13 -4.30 -10.03
CA TYR A 151 -7.48 -5.72 -10.01
C TYR A 151 -8.05 -6.14 -8.64
N THR A 152 -7.44 -5.68 -7.55
CA THR A 152 -7.92 -5.95 -6.19
C THR A 152 -9.33 -5.37 -5.97
N ARG A 153 -9.61 -4.16 -6.47
CA ARG A 153 -10.96 -3.56 -6.42
C ARG A 153 -11.99 -4.37 -7.19
N LYS A 154 -11.64 -4.86 -8.39
CA LYS A 154 -12.52 -5.73 -9.18
C LYS A 154 -12.88 -7.01 -8.45
N ILE A 155 -11.92 -7.63 -7.75
CA ILE A 155 -12.18 -8.79 -6.90
C ILE A 155 -13.22 -8.44 -5.83
N PHE A 156 -13.10 -7.30 -5.15
CA PHE A 156 -14.07 -6.90 -4.14
C PHE A 156 -15.47 -6.68 -4.71
N TRP A 157 -15.60 -6.00 -5.85
CA TRP A 157 -16.89 -5.83 -6.51
C TRP A 157 -17.51 -7.16 -6.93
N MET A 158 -16.70 -8.08 -7.47
CA MET A 158 -17.15 -9.43 -7.81
C MET A 158 -17.63 -10.19 -6.57
N LEU A 159 -16.92 -10.10 -5.44
CA LEU A 159 -17.37 -10.72 -4.20
C LEU A 159 -18.71 -10.15 -3.72
N GLU A 160 -18.86 -8.82 -3.75
CA GLU A 160 -20.11 -8.15 -3.38
C GLU A 160 -21.27 -8.58 -4.30
N SER A 161 -21.05 -8.69 -5.61
CA SER A 161 -22.08 -9.11 -6.55
C SER A 161 -22.46 -10.59 -6.41
N LYS A 162 -21.52 -11.46 -5.98
CA LYS A 162 -21.82 -12.83 -5.54
C LYS A 162 -22.51 -12.93 -4.17
N GLY A 163 -22.84 -11.80 -3.55
CA GLY A 163 -23.58 -11.73 -2.29
C GLY A 163 -22.71 -11.85 -1.05
N PHE A 164 -21.38 -11.75 -1.19
CA PHE A 164 -20.50 -11.65 -0.02
C PHE A 164 -20.55 -10.24 0.55
N THR A 165 -20.97 -10.12 1.81
CA THR A 165 -21.02 -8.82 2.49
C THR A 165 -19.78 -8.62 3.34
N ARG A 166 -19.02 -7.55 3.08
CA ARG A 166 -17.85 -7.19 3.89
C ARG A 166 -18.30 -6.64 5.24
N LEU A 167 -17.73 -7.14 6.33
CA LEU A 167 -18.07 -6.68 7.66
C LEU A 167 -17.03 -5.69 8.19
N SER A 168 -17.48 -4.49 8.54
CA SER A 168 -16.64 -3.46 9.16
C SER A 168 -16.63 -3.59 10.68
N ARG A 169 -15.53 -3.16 11.32
CA ARG A 169 -15.35 -3.22 12.79
C ARG A 169 -16.45 -2.48 13.58
N ALA A 170 -17.15 -1.53 12.96
CA ALA A 170 -18.06 -0.64 13.66
C ALA A 170 -19.44 -1.26 13.96
N TYR A 171 -19.86 -2.31 13.24
CA TYR A 171 -21.26 -2.74 13.26
C TYR A 171 -21.52 -4.12 13.86
N TYR A 172 -20.49 -4.94 14.12
CA TYR A 172 -20.68 -6.34 14.52
C TYR A 172 -19.79 -6.75 15.69
N ARG A 173 -20.39 -6.94 16.88
CA ARG A 173 -19.79 -7.67 18.02
C ARG A 173 -20.10 -9.17 17.89
N ASP A 174 -19.79 -9.76 16.75
CA ASP A 174 -19.89 -11.22 16.61
C ASP A 174 -18.53 -11.83 16.92
N SER A 175 -18.47 -12.55 18.03
CA SER A 175 -17.25 -13.22 18.53
C SER A 175 -16.65 -14.16 17.48
N LEU A 176 -17.45 -14.68 16.54
CA LEU A 176 -16.98 -15.54 15.46
C LEU A 176 -16.05 -14.80 14.50
N LEU A 177 -16.31 -13.52 14.27
CA LEU A 177 -15.55 -12.71 13.31
C LEU A 177 -14.28 -12.13 13.95
N GLU A 178 -14.24 -12.00 15.27
CA GLU A 178 -13.03 -11.69 16.03
C GLU A 178 -11.97 -12.79 15.89
N ALA A 179 -12.36 -14.00 15.49
CA ALA A 179 -11.42 -15.11 15.26
C ALA A 179 -10.33 -14.76 14.24
N SER A 180 -10.59 -13.87 13.29
CA SER A 180 -9.63 -13.43 12.26
C SER A 180 -8.83 -12.17 12.61
N ASP A 181 -9.03 -11.58 13.79
CA ASP A 181 -8.28 -10.37 14.16
C ASP A 181 -6.77 -10.63 14.25
N ASN A 182 -5.98 -9.70 13.71
CA ASN A 182 -4.53 -9.82 13.60
C ASN A 182 -4.09 -11.01 12.72
N THR A 183 -4.86 -11.29 11.67
CA THR A 183 -4.48 -12.22 10.58
C THR A 183 -4.64 -11.55 9.23
N VAL A 184 -4.13 -12.16 8.16
CA VAL A 184 -4.29 -11.68 6.78
C VAL A 184 -5.69 -11.88 6.19
N PHE A 185 -6.59 -12.58 6.91
CA PHE A 185 -7.93 -12.85 6.43
C PHE A 185 -8.89 -11.69 6.72
N MET A 186 -9.63 -11.29 5.69
CA MET A 186 -10.75 -10.36 5.74
C MET A 186 -12.04 -11.07 6.16
N LYS A 187 -12.95 -10.29 6.75
CA LYS A 187 -14.22 -10.77 7.34
C LYS A 187 -15.38 -10.52 6.39
N TYR A 188 -16.02 -11.58 5.95
CA TYR A 188 -17.20 -11.55 5.10
C TYR A 188 -18.29 -12.45 5.65
N THR A 189 -19.51 -12.27 5.15
CA THR A 189 -20.60 -13.24 5.27
C THR A 189 -21.19 -13.57 3.91
N ASP A 190 -21.71 -14.77 3.75
CA ASP A 190 -22.57 -15.12 2.60
C ASP A 190 -24.02 -14.61 2.80
N TYR A 191 -24.90 -14.96 1.86
CA TYR A 191 -26.32 -14.60 1.88
C TYR A 191 -27.12 -15.25 3.04
N GLU A 192 -26.61 -16.33 3.65
CA GLU A 192 -27.22 -16.96 4.83
C GLU A 192 -26.62 -16.40 6.14
N ASN A 193 -25.77 -15.39 6.06
CA ASN A 193 -24.98 -14.86 7.18
C ASN A 193 -24.01 -15.89 7.81
N ASN A 194 -23.52 -16.85 7.03
CA ASN A 194 -22.43 -17.73 7.47
C ASN A 194 -21.09 -16.99 7.38
N PRO A 195 -20.18 -17.16 8.36
CA PRO A 195 -18.86 -16.51 8.33
C PRO A 195 -17.98 -17.01 7.19
N ILE A 196 -17.46 -16.08 6.39
CA ILE A 196 -16.48 -16.34 5.33
C ILE A 196 -15.20 -15.55 5.63
N PHE A 197 -14.08 -16.24 5.70
CA PHE A 197 -12.75 -15.66 5.90
C PHE A 197 -12.03 -15.63 4.57
N ILE A 198 -11.87 -14.44 3.97
CA ILE A 198 -11.32 -14.27 2.62
C ILE A 198 -9.89 -13.75 2.68
N VAL A 199 -8.97 -14.32 1.90
CA VAL A 199 -7.62 -13.76 1.69
C VAL A 199 -7.30 -13.73 0.20
N ILE A 200 -6.69 -12.63 -0.26
CA ILE A 200 -6.13 -12.52 -1.62
C ILE A 200 -4.63 -12.75 -1.52
N VAL A 201 -4.14 -13.79 -2.19
CA VAL A 201 -2.75 -14.23 -2.16
C VAL A 201 -2.08 -13.77 -3.44
N LYS A 202 -1.17 -12.81 -3.32
CA LYS A 202 -0.50 -12.15 -4.45
C LYS A 202 0.78 -12.86 -4.88
N ASP A 203 1.50 -13.42 -3.92
CA ASP A 203 2.82 -14.01 -4.13
C ASP A 203 3.07 -15.14 -3.12
N ASN A 204 4.19 -15.84 -3.30
CA ASN A 204 4.59 -16.96 -2.45
C ASN A 204 5.11 -16.51 -1.06
N GLU A 205 5.43 -15.22 -0.86
CA GLU A 205 5.87 -14.71 0.45
C GLU A 205 4.71 -14.75 1.45
N MET A 206 3.49 -14.52 0.97
CA MET A 206 2.26 -14.61 1.77
C MET A 206 1.92 -16.03 2.24
N THR A 207 2.55 -17.10 1.73
CA THR A 207 2.18 -18.49 2.07
C THR A 207 2.22 -18.74 3.57
N LEU A 208 3.28 -18.28 4.25
CA LEU A 208 3.46 -18.51 5.68
C LEU A 208 2.39 -17.79 6.50
N ASP A 209 2.03 -16.57 6.11
CA ASP A 209 0.99 -15.78 6.77
C ASP A 209 -0.40 -16.38 6.59
N VAL A 210 -0.70 -16.88 5.39
CA VAL A 210 -1.95 -17.59 5.11
C VAL A 210 -2.04 -18.86 5.95
N ILE A 211 -0.98 -19.68 5.96
CA ILE A 211 -0.91 -20.91 6.78
C ILE A 211 -1.04 -20.60 8.27
N GLY A 212 -0.36 -19.54 8.75
CA GLY A 212 -0.46 -19.05 10.12
C GLY A 212 -1.89 -18.63 10.45
N GLY A 213 -2.51 -17.83 9.58
CA GLY A 213 -3.89 -17.37 9.72
C GLY A 213 -4.89 -18.52 9.77
N LEU A 214 -4.78 -19.52 8.89
CA LEU A 214 -5.63 -20.71 8.90
C LEU A 214 -5.60 -21.42 10.27
N LYS A 215 -4.39 -21.63 10.83
CA LYS A 215 -4.22 -22.30 12.12
C LYS A 215 -4.78 -21.46 13.28
N VAL A 216 -4.48 -20.16 13.29
CA VAL A 216 -4.91 -19.22 14.34
C VAL A 216 -6.44 -19.09 14.36
N ILE A 217 -7.05 -18.89 13.19
CA ILE A 217 -8.52 -18.75 13.08
C ILE A 217 -9.20 -20.04 13.49
N SER A 218 -8.75 -21.19 12.99
CA SER A 218 -9.35 -22.49 13.34
C SER A 218 -9.27 -22.78 14.84
N SER A 219 -8.14 -22.46 15.48
CA SER A 219 -7.97 -22.61 16.93
C SER A 219 -8.91 -21.70 17.72
N ARG A 220 -9.08 -20.45 17.28
CA ARG A 220 -10.00 -19.49 17.93
C ARG A 220 -11.45 -19.90 17.76
N ILE A 221 -11.84 -20.38 16.58
CA ILE A 221 -13.17 -20.92 16.31
C ILE A 221 -13.46 -22.11 17.23
N GLU A 222 -12.53 -23.05 17.36
CA GLU A 222 -12.69 -24.20 18.24
C GLU A 222 -12.89 -23.76 19.71
N LYS A 223 -12.12 -22.77 20.16
CA LYS A 223 -12.26 -22.20 21.51
C LYS A 223 -13.63 -21.53 21.71
N ILE A 224 -14.16 -20.85 20.70
CA ILE A 224 -15.49 -20.23 20.76
C ILE A 224 -16.57 -21.29 20.79
N LYS A 225 -16.49 -22.32 19.94
CA LYS A 225 -17.43 -23.46 19.96
C LYS A 225 -17.46 -24.10 21.34
N TYR A 226 -16.31 -24.50 21.88
CA TYR A 226 -16.22 -25.15 23.18
C TYR A 226 -16.85 -24.31 24.30
N ARG A 227 -16.63 -22.98 24.29
CA ARG A 227 -17.27 -22.06 25.24
C ARG A 227 -18.79 -22.07 25.09
N ASN A 228 -19.28 -21.96 23.85
CA ASN A 228 -20.70 -21.92 23.54
C ASN A 228 -21.39 -23.25 23.90
N GLU A 229 -20.74 -24.40 23.70
CA GLU A 229 -21.25 -25.72 24.09
C GLU A 229 -21.35 -25.88 25.61
N ILE A 230 -20.35 -25.41 26.36
CA ILE A 230 -20.43 -25.38 27.84
C ILE A 230 -21.58 -24.49 28.30
N GLU A 231 -21.69 -23.28 27.74
CA GLU A 231 -22.76 -22.33 28.07
C GLU A 231 -24.14 -22.96 27.81
N LEU A 232 -24.30 -23.62 26.65
CA LEU A 232 -25.52 -24.33 26.29
C LEU A 232 -25.83 -25.51 27.23
N SER A 233 -24.83 -26.35 27.55
CA SER A 233 -25.00 -27.47 28.48
C SER A 233 -25.38 -27.01 29.90
N ASN A 234 -24.86 -25.87 30.34
CA ASN A 234 -25.23 -25.28 31.63
C ASN A 234 -26.70 -24.83 31.61
N PHE A 235 -27.16 -24.19 30.53
CA PHE A 235 -28.57 -23.84 30.37
C PHE A 235 -29.47 -25.08 30.39
N GLU A 236 -29.10 -26.16 29.70
CA GLU A 236 -29.88 -27.41 29.69
C GLU A 236 -30.01 -28.05 31.08
N LYS A 237 -28.93 -28.02 31.88
CA LYS A 237 -28.94 -28.50 33.28
C LYS A 237 -29.85 -27.65 34.16
N GLU A 238 -29.81 -26.33 34.04
CA GLU A 238 -30.69 -25.42 34.78
C GLU A 238 -32.17 -25.65 34.46
N VAL A 239 -32.50 -25.86 33.18
CA VAL A 239 -33.86 -26.22 32.74
C VAL A 239 -34.30 -27.56 33.36
N SER A 240 -33.42 -28.55 33.38
CA SER A 240 -33.73 -29.91 33.86
C SER A 240 -33.98 -29.95 35.38
N ILE A 241 -33.17 -29.24 36.16
CA ILE A 241 -33.31 -29.16 37.64
C ILE A 241 -34.61 -28.43 38.03
N GLY A 242 -35.05 -27.46 37.23
CA GLY A 242 -36.31 -26.76 37.43
C GLY A 242 -37.57 -27.64 37.29
N GLY A 243 -37.47 -28.82 36.68
CA GLY A 243 -38.58 -29.75 36.47
C GLY A 243 -38.88 -30.70 37.64
N GLN A 244 -37.99 -30.82 38.63
CA GLN A 244 -38.13 -31.80 39.73
C GLN A 244 -38.69 -31.22 41.04
N PHE A 245 -38.89 -29.91 41.14
CA PHE A 245 -39.50 -29.31 42.33
C PHE A 245 -40.98 -29.03 42.10
N THR A 246 -41.83 -29.44 43.04
CA THR A 246 -43.23 -28.98 43.19
C THR A 246 -43.23 -27.50 43.57
N LEU A 247 -42.85 -26.65 42.63
CA LEU A 247 -42.86 -25.20 42.77
C LEU A 247 -44.27 -24.69 42.53
N THR A 248 -44.64 -23.65 43.26
CA THR A 248 -45.89 -22.92 43.02
C THR A 248 -45.84 -22.26 41.63
N GLY A 249 -47.00 -22.10 40.98
CA GLY A 249 -47.06 -21.61 39.59
C GLY A 249 -46.33 -20.27 39.35
N GLU A 250 -46.23 -19.41 40.37
CA GLU A 250 -45.54 -18.13 40.29
C GLU A 250 -44.00 -18.25 40.32
N GLU A 251 -43.45 -19.24 41.04
CA GLU A 251 -42.01 -19.50 41.10
C GLU A 251 -41.48 -20.13 39.80
N ILE A 252 -42.31 -20.94 39.13
CA ILE A 252 -41.99 -21.51 37.82
C ILE A 252 -41.95 -20.41 36.75
N ILE A 253 -42.92 -19.49 36.76
CA ILE A 253 -42.98 -18.37 35.81
C ILE A 253 -41.81 -17.40 36.02
N SER A 254 -41.45 -17.11 37.27
CA SER A 254 -40.33 -16.21 37.59
C SER A 254 -38.96 -16.84 37.32
N ARG A 255 -38.78 -18.16 37.49
CA ARG A 255 -37.56 -18.88 37.06
C ARG A 255 -37.47 -19.06 35.55
N ARG A 256 -38.56 -19.41 34.85
CA ARG A 256 -38.58 -19.48 33.38
C ARG A 256 -38.36 -18.12 32.71
N LYS A 257 -38.75 -17.02 33.35
CA LYS A 257 -38.40 -15.65 32.91
C LYS A 257 -36.92 -15.30 33.06
N ARG A 258 -36.12 -16.07 33.84
CA ARG A 258 -34.66 -15.86 33.97
C ARG A 258 -33.84 -16.59 32.91
N ILE A 259 -34.36 -17.68 32.34
CA ILE A 259 -33.71 -18.37 31.23
C ILE A 259 -33.97 -17.52 30.00
N ASP A 260 -32.93 -16.83 29.56
CA ASP A 260 -32.98 -16.01 28.37
C ASP A 260 -33.01 -16.93 27.14
N TYR A 261 -34.20 -17.42 26.77
CA TYR A 261 -34.40 -18.26 25.59
C TYR A 261 -33.84 -17.63 24.32
N ARG A 262 -33.78 -16.29 24.27
CA ARG A 262 -33.14 -15.56 23.19
C ARG A 262 -31.63 -15.85 23.18
N ARG A 263 -30.96 -15.79 24.33
CA ARG A 263 -29.54 -16.13 24.47
C ARG A 263 -29.25 -17.59 24.06
N VAL A 264 -30.10 -18.53 24.46
CA VAL A 264 -29.97 -19.95 24.07
C VAL A 264 -30.10 -20.11 22.55
N SER A 265 -31.10 -19.46 21.94
CA SER A 265 -31.28 -19.44 20.48
C SER A 265 -30.07 -18.81 19.78
N GLU A 266 -29.57 -17.68 20.28
CA GLU A 266 -28.40 -16.98 19.74
C GLU A 266 -27.15 -17.87 19.78
N ILE A 267 -26.89 -18.58 20.89
CA ILE A 267 -25.75 -19.51 21.01
C ILE A 267 -25.91 -20.69 20.05
N SER A 268 -27.10 -21.28 19.97
CA SER A 268 -27.39 -22.38 19.04
C SER A 268 -27.18 -21.97 17.59
N ASP A 269 -27.64 -20.77 17.22
CA ASP A 269 -27.45 -20.24 15.88
C ASP A 269 -25.97 -19.92 15.58
N GLN A 270 -25.22 -19.43 16.57
CA GLN A 270 -23.76 -19.25 16.44
C GLN A 270 -23.04 -20.58 16.21
N LEU A 271 -23.40 -21.64 16.94
CA LEU A 271 -22.82 -22.98 16.76
C LEU A 271 -23.09 -23.52 15.35
N LYS A 272 -24.32 -23.38 14.84
CA LYS A 272 -24.67 -23.76 13.46
C LYS A 272 -23.87 -22.96 12.42
N LYS A 273 -23.69 -21.66 12.64
CA LYS A 273 -22.90 -20.80 11.75
C LYS A 273 -21.42 -21.18 11.73
N LEU A 274 -20.87 -21.62 12.87
CA LEU A 274 -19.49 -22.09 12.95
C LEU A 274 -19.25 -23.31 12.08
N GLU A 275 -20.19 -24.27 12.08
CA GLU A 275 -20.10 -25.48 11.25
C GLU A 275 -20.13 -25.17 9.75
N LYS A 276 -20.79 -24.07 9.36
CA LYS A 276 -20.87 -23.59 7.97
C LYS A 276 -19.75 -22.63 7.57
N SER A 277 -18.86 -22.28 8.49
CA SER A 277 -17.81 -21.30 8.21
C SER A 277 -16.84 -21.77 7.11
N THR A 278 -16.34 -20.84 6.31
CA THR A 278 -15.48 -21.15 5.15
C THR A 278 -14.25 -20.23 5.09
N PHE A 279 -13.08 -20.79 4.81
CA PHE A 279 -11.92 -20.09 4.29
C PHE A 279 -12.02 -20.02 2.77
N LEU A 280 -11.98 -18.81 2.22
CA LEU A 280 -11.90 -18.58 0.78
C LEU A 280 -10.55 -17.94 0.45
N VAL A 281 -9.70 -18.70 -0.24
CA VAL A 281 -8.37 -18.25 -0.66
C VAL A 281 -8.42 -17.90 -2.14
N LEU A 282 -8.24 -16.63 -2.46
CA LEU A 282 -8.23 -16.09 -3.81
C LEU A 282 -6.78 -15.97 -4.26
N VAL A 283 -6.39 -16.73 -5.27
CA VAL A 283 -4.99 -16.87 -5.71
C VAL A 283 -4.81 -16.11 -7.02
N THR A 284 -3.94 -15.10 -7.03
CA THR A 284 -3.63 -14.34 -8.25
C THR A 284 -2.61 -15.07 -9.12
N GLU A 285 -2.37 -14.55 -10.33
CA GLU A 285 -1.34 -15.10 -11.21
C GLU A 285 0.05 -15.07 -10.56
N GLY A 286 0.88 -16.08 -10.84
CA GLY A 286 2.25 -16.19 -10.31
C GLY A 286 2.40 -16.99 -9.01
N PHE A 287 1.33 -17.21 -8.26
CA PHE A 287 1.37 -18.05 -7.06
C PHE A 287 1.35 -19.55 -7.40
N SER A 288 2.27 -20.31 -6.81
CA SER A 288 2.44 -21.74 -7.11
C SER A 288 2.33 -22.66 -5.89
N GLU A 289 2.21 -22.11 -4.68
CA GLU A 289 2.26 -22.88 -3.43
C GLU A 289 0.88 -23.35 -2.90
N ILE A 290 -0.10 -23.53 -3.80
CA ILE A 290 -1.47 -23.93 -3.47
C ILE A 290 -1.50 -25.22 -2.65
N ASP A 291 -0.64 -26.18 -3.00
CA ASP A 291 -0.59 -27.48 -2.31
C ASP A 291 -0.09 -27.37 -0.86
N LYS A 292 0.76 -26.37 -0.56
CA LYS A 292 1.18 -26.11 0.82
C LYS A 292 0.02 -25.61 1.67
N ILE A 293 -0.81 -24.73 1.13
CA ILE A 293 -2.03 -24.23 1.80
C ILE A 293 -3.01 -25.39 2.05
N LYS A 294 -3.26 -26.23 1.05
CA LYS A 294 -4.13 -27.41 1.19
C LYS A 294 -3.60 -28.40 2.23
N ALA A 295 -2.31 -28.70 2.19
CA ALA A 295 -1.66 -29.60 3.15
C ALA A 295 -1.74 -29.04 4.58
N ALA A 296 -1.51 -27.74 4.75
CA ALA A 296 -1.63 -27.06 6.03
C ALA A 296 -3.05 -27.14 6.58
N HIS A 297 -4.08 -26.83 5.78
CA HIS A 297 -5.48 -26.96 6.20
C HIS A 297 -5.87 -28.40 6.55
N LYS A 298 -5.39 -29.39 5.77
CA LYS A 298 -5.59 -30.81 6.08
C LYS A 298 -4.97 -31.20 7.42
N SER A 299 -3.82 -30.63 7.77
CA SER A 299 -3.12 -30.91 9.03
C SER A 299 -3.82 -30.37 10.29
N ILE A 300 -4.76 -29.44 10.13
CA ILE A 300 -5.56 -28.90 11.25
C ILE A 300 -6.52 -29.99 11.75
N LYS A 301 -6.41 -30.33 13.03
CA LYS A 301 -7.16 -31.42 13.70
C LYS A 301 -8.36 -30.95 14.52
N PHE A 302 -8.80 -29.70 14.36
CA PHE A 302 -10.00 -29.20 15.04
C PHE A 302 -11.25 -29.73 14.35
N GLU A 303 -12.24 -30.13 15.14
CA GLU A 303 -13.52 -30.65 14.62
C GLU A 303 -14.28 -29.57 13.84
N SER A 304 -14.12 -28.32 14.25
CA SER A 304 -14.88 -27.17 13.75
C SER A 304 -14.07 -26.32 12.79
N LYS A 305 -13.08 -26.92 12.13
CA LYS A 305 -12.25 -26.19 11.17
C LYS A 305 -13.13 -25.72 10.00
N PRO A 306 -13.06 -24.44 9.60
CA PRO A 306 -13.80 -23.95 8.44
C PRO A 306 -13.47 -24.74 7.17
N LYS A 307 -14.44 -24.90 6.27
CA LYS A 307 -14.23 -25.51 4.95
C LYS A 307 -13.21 -24.68 4.17
N LEU A 308 -12.30 -25.29 3.43
CA LEU A 308 -11.38 -24.56 2.55
C LEU A 308 -11.88 -24.58 1.11
N GLU A 309 -12.02 -23.40 0.53
CA GLU A 309 -12.24 -23.17 -0.88
C GLU A 309 -11.10 -22.31 -1.45
N ILE A 310 -10.59 -22.69 -2.62
CA ILE A 310 -9.50 -21.97 -3.30
C ILE A 310 -9.99 -21.63 -4.70
N TRP A 311 -9.93 -20.35 -5.05
CA TRP A 311 -10.19 -19.88 -6.41
C TRP A 311 -8.86 -19.47 -7.03
N ASP A 312 -8.51 -20.09 -8.15
CA ASP A 312 -7.34 -19.71 -8.93
C ASP A 312 -7.62 -18.48 -9.78
N SER A 313 -6.57 -17.91 -10.37
CA SER A 313 -6.67 -16.71 -11.19
C SER A 313 -7.64 -16.90 -12.37
N LYS A 314 -7.68 -18.09 -12.96
CA LYS A 314 -8.60 -18.42 -14.06
C LYS A 314 -10.06 -18.31 -13.63
N LYS A 315 -10.42 -18.92 -12.49
CA LYS A 315 -11.77 -18.83 -11.94
C LYS A 315 -12.10 -17.40 -11.55
N ILE A 316 -11.18 -16.68 -10.89
CA ILE A 316 -11.40 -15.27 -10.51
C ILE A 316 -11.67 -14.41 -11.74
N ASN A 317 -10.83 -14.54 -12.78
CA ASN A 317 -10.98 -13.80 -14.02
C ASN A 317 -12.30 -14.14 -14.69
N GLN A 318 -12.66 -15.43 -14.82
CA GLN A 318 -13.96 -15.83 -15.35
C GLN A 318 -15.13 -15.17 -14.60
N LEU A 319 -15.08 -15.14 -13.27
CA LEU A 319 -16.12 -14.49 -12.46
C LEU A 319 -16.16 -12.98 -12.67
N ILE A 320 -15.00 -12.31 -12.78
CA ILE A 320 -14.94 -10.87 -13.10
C ILE A 320 -15.61 -10.58 -14.47
N ILE A 321 -15.37 -11.45 -15.45
CA ILE A 321 -15.95 -11.33 -16.81
C ILE A 321 -17.47 -11.53 -16.78
N GLU A 322 -17.94 -12.57 -16.09
CA GLU A 322 -19.38 -12.87 -15.94
C GLU A 322 -20.16 -11.70 -15.32
N GLU A 323 -19.52 -10.92 -14.45
CA GLU A 323 -20.10 -9.75 -13.79
C GLU A 323 -19.98 -8.46 -14.63
N GLY A 324 -19.44 -8.55 -15.85
CA GLY A 324 -19.27 -7.39 -16.75
C GLY A 324 -18.24 -6.37 -16.25
N LEU A 325 -17.26 -6.80 -15.46
CA LEU A 325 -16.21 -5.95 -14.89
C LEU A 325 -14.91 -5.94 -15.74
N GLU A 326 -15.00 -6.29 -17.03
CA GLU A 326 -13.91 -6.16 -18.00
C GLU A 326 -13.56 -4.67 -18.29
N ILE A 327 -12.39 -4.40 -18.86
CA ILE A 327 -11.95 -3.06 -19.28
C ILE A 327 -12.48 -2.78 -20.69
#